data_AF-A0A955RWD9-F1
#
_entry.id   AF-A0A955RWD9-F1
#
_cell.length_a   1.000
_cell.length_b   1.000
_cell.length_c   1.000
_cell.angle_alpha   90.00
_cell.angle_beta   90.00
_cell.angle_gamma   90.00
#
_symmetry.space_group_name_H-M   'P 1'
#
loop_
_entity.id
_entity.type
_entity.pdbx_description
1 polymer ?
#
loop_
_entity_poly.entity_id
_entity_poly.type
_entity_poly.pdbx_seq_one_letter_code
_entity_poly.pdbx_strand_id
1 'polypeptide(L)' 'LGVHEMTVYRLLKTKKLPGFKIGGQWRTKKEVLDQWLLKDLEGKNL' A
#
# COMPACT_ATOMS: atom_id res chain seq x y z
N LEU A 1 -4.93 -2.94 -15.02
CA LEU A 1 -3.94 -2.42 -14.04
C LEU A 1 -3.25 -3.61 -13.38
N GLY A 2 -2.06 -4.00 -13.85
CA GLY A 2 -1.35 -5.18 -13.37
C GLY A 2 -0.19 -4.78 -12.48
N VAL A 3 -0.42 -4.64 -11.17
CA VAL A 3 0.68 -4.55 -10.21
C VAL A 3 1.05 -5.97 -9.83
N HIS A 4 2.32 -6.33 -10.06
CA HIS A 4 2.82 -7.65 -9.68
C HIS A 4 2.66 -7.86 -8.17
N GLU A 5 2.08 -8.99 -7.75
CA GLU A 5 1.77 -9.26 -6.33
C GLU A 5 2.99 -9.11 -5.43
N MET A 6 4.17 -9.55 -5.89
CA MET A 6 5.44 -9.37 -5.17
C MET A 6 5.77 -7.89 -4.88
N THR A 7 5.40 -6.96 -5.76
CA THR A 7 5.59 -5.52 -5.55
C THR A 7 4.69 -5.03 -4.40
N VAL A 8 3.44 -5.48 -4.37
CA VAL A 8 2.50 -5.18 -3.27
C VAL A 8 3.03 -5.75 -1.95
N TYR A 9 3.48 -7.00 -1.94
CA TYR A 9 4.08 -7.64 -0.77
C TYR A 9 5.33 -6.91 -0.27
N ARG A 10 6.23 -6.46 -1.17
CA ARG A 10 7.42 -5.70 -0.81
C ARG A 10 7.07 -4.36 -0.20
N LEU A 11 6.07 -3.66 -0.75
CA LEU A 11 5.61 -2.37 -0.22
C LEU A 11 4.96 -2.52 1.16
N LEU A 12 4.16 -3.56 1.37
CA LEU A 12 3.60 -3.92 2.68
C LEU A 12 4.69 -4.24 3.71
N LYS A 13 5.69 -5.06 3.32
CA LYS A 13 6.79 -5.47 4.21
C LYS A 13 7.72 -4.32 4.59
N THR A 14 7.89 -3.35 3.71
CA THR A 14 8.73 -2.15 3.95
C THR A 14 8.00 -1.04 4.71
N LYS A 15 6.78 -1.30 5.22
CA LYS A 15 5.87 -0.31 5.82
C LYS A 15 5.56 0.88 4.90
N LYS A 16 5.84 0.75 3.60
CA LYS A 16 5.54 1.77 2.61
C LYS A 16 4.09 1.73 2.17
N LEU A 17 3.35 0.66 2.44
CA LEU A 17 1.92 0.56 2.15
C LEU A 17 1.15 0.30 3.45
N PRO A 18 0.07 1.05 3.74
CA PRO A 18 -0.71 0.83 4.94
C PRO A 18 -1.48 -0.49 4.82
N GLY A 19 -1.15 -1.45 5.66
CA GLY A 19 -1.83 -2.74 5.72
C GLY A 19 -1.54 -3.46 7.03
N PHE A 20 -2.43 -4.35 7.41
CA PHE A 20 -2.33 -5.21 8.58
C PHE A 20 -2.50 -6.67 8.16
N LYS A 21 -1.75 -7.56 8.82
CA LYS A 21 -1.80 -9.00 8.52
C LYS A 21 -2.84 -9.66 9.43
N ILE A 22 -3.85 -10.31 8.85
CA ILE A 22 -4.88 -11.09 9.57
C ILE A 22 -5.03 -12.45 8.88
N GLY A 23 -4.90 -13.53 9.64
CA GLY A 23 -5.12 -14.89 9.14
C GLY A 23 -4.22 -15.28 7.95
N GLY A 24 -2.99 -14.76 7.89
CA GLY A 24 -2.05 -15.00 6.78
C GLY A 24 -2.26 -14.10 5.56
N GLN A 25 -3.34 -13.32 5.51
CA GLN A 25 -3.63 -12.37 4.44
C GLN A 25 -3.32 -10.94 4.87
N TRP A 26 -2.92 -10.11 3.92
CA TRP A 26 -2.82 -8.67 4.14
C TRP A 26 -4.16 -8.01 3.84
N ARG A 27 -4.62 -7.19 4.78
CA ARG A 27 -5.84 -6.41 4.66
C ARG A 27 -5.47 -4.93 4.82
N THR A 28 -6.14 -4.10 4.05
CA THR A 28 -6.03 -2.64 4.17
C THR A 28 -7.42 -2.04 4.07
N LYS A 29 -7.65 -0.96 4.81
CA LYS A 29 -8.88 -0.18 4.65
C LYS A 29 -8.74 0.67 3.39
N LYS A 30 -9.74 0.62 2.53
CA LYS A 30 -9.77 1.36 1.27
C LYS A 30 -9.47 2.85 1.49
N GLU A 31 -10.13 3.49 2.45
CA GLU A 31 -9.93 4.91 2.77
C GLU A 31 -8.48 5.24 3.15
N VAL A 32 -7.82 4.36 3.90
CA VAL A 32 -6.42 4.54 4.32
C VAL A 32 -5.48 4.36 3.14
N LEU A 33 -5.77 3.41 2.25
CA LEU A 33 -5.02 3.21 1.01
C LEU A 33 -5.18 4.41 0.08
N ASP A 34 -6.40 4.93 -0.08
CA ASP A 34 -6.71 6.07 -0.94
C ASP A 34 -5.99 7.33 -0.44
N GLN A 35 -6.03 7.62 0.87
CA GLN A 35 -5.30 8.73 1.48
C GLN A 35 -3.78 8.57 1.35
N TRP A 36 -3.26 7.35 1.48
CA TRP A 36 -1.84 7.08 1.30
C TRP A 36 -1.39 7.29 -0.14
N LEU A 37 -2.18 6.83 -1.12
CA LEU A 37 -1.92 7.04 -2.55
C LEU A 37 -1.89 8.55 -2.86
N LEU A 38 -2.83 9.31 -2.31
CA LEU A 38 -2.87 10.76 -2.49
C LEU A 38 -1.57 11.42 -2.00
N LYS A 39 -1.11 11.06 -0.80
CA LYS A 39 0.14 11.58 -0.22
C LYS A 39 1.40 11.17 -1.01
N ASP A 40 1.47 9.93 -1.50
CA ASP A 40 2.61 9.46 -2.30
C ASP A 40 2.70 10.21 -3.65
N LEU A 41 1.55 10.51 -4.26
CA LEU A 41 1.47 11.29 -5.50
C LEU A 41 1.85 12.76 -5.27
N GLU A 42 1.44 13.35 -4.14
CA GLU A 42 1.84 14.71 -3.77
C GLU A 42 3.34 14.82 -3.50
N GLY A 43 3.93 13.84 -2.81
CA GLY A 43 5.36 13.83 -2.47
C GLY A 43 6.32 13.55 -3.64
N LYS A 44 5.81 13.10 -4.79
CA LYS A 44 6.61 12.88 -6.02
C LYS A 44 6.63 14.06 -6.99
N ASN A 45 5.83 15.10 -6.72
CA ASN A 45 5.79 16.33 -7.54
C ASN A 45 6.72 17.44 -7.02
N LEU A 46 7.66 17.10 -6.12
CA LEU A 46 8.80 17.93 -5.68
C LEU A 46 10.10 17.20 -6.03
#